data_AF-A0A838HTA5-F1
#
_entry.id   AF-A0A838HTA5-F1
#
_cell.length_a   1.000
_cell.length_b   1.000
_cell.length_c   1.000
_cell.angle_alpha   90.00
_cell.angle_beta   90.00
_cell.angle_gamma   90.00
#
_symmetry.space_group_name_H-M   'P 1'
#
loop_
_entity.id
_entity.type
_entity.pdbx_description
1 polymer ?
#
loop_
_entity_poly.entity_id
_entity_poly.type
_entity_poly.pdbx_seq_one_letter_code
_entity_poly.pdbx_strand_id
1 'polypeptide(L)'
;MILADTSAWVEYDRATGTAADRRLRALITTDAELAVSEPVIAEVVAGARDDRREHDLRRLLTRCVLLRCDAAVDFDGAARIYRECRRAGVTPRGLLDCVIVSVALRHGADVLAHDADLARIATVVPLSLDEASLRPS
;
A
#
# COMPACT_ATOMS: atom_id res chain seq x y z
N MET A 1 5.24 7.35 9.78
CA MET A 1 5.48 6.09 9.05
C MET A 1 4.80 6.13 7.70
N ILE A 2 5.42 5.52 6.69
CA ILE A 2 4.88 5.43 5.32
C ILE A 2 4.64 3.95 4.99
N LEU A 3 3.37 3.56 4.82
CA LEU A 3 2.98 2.25 4.32
C LEU A 3 3.07 2.26 2.79
N ALA A 4 4.05 1.56 2.23
CA ALA A 4 4.14 1.41 0.77
C ALA A 4 3.15 0.34 0.30
N ASP A 5 2.22 0.74 -0.57
CA ASP A 5 1.26 -0.14 -1.24
C ASP A 5 1.95 -1.06 -2.26
N THR A 6 1.30 -2.17 -2.60
CA THR A 6 1.74 -3.11 -3.63
C THR A 6 2.07 -2.40 -4.95
N SER A 7 1.27 -1.42 -5.38
CA SER A 7 1.53 -0.67 -6.61
C SER A 7 2.87 0.07 -6.57
N ALA A 8 3.27 0.66 -5.44
CA ALA A 8 4.56 1.32 -5.29
C ALA A 8 5.73 0.32 -5.35
N TRP A 9 5.57 -0.87 -4.74
CA TRP A 9 6.55 -1.95 -4.83
C TRP A 9 6.72 -2.47 -6.25
N VAL A 10 5.63 -2.58 -7.03
CA VAL A 10 5.68 -2.96 -8.44
C VAL A 10 6.45 -1.94 -9.28
N GLU A 11 6.26 -0.64 -9.04
CA GLU A 11 7.01 0.41 -9.73
C GLU A 11 8.51 0.35 -9.40
N TYR A 12 8.86 0.15 -8.13
CA TYR A 12 10.24 -0.04 -7.71
C TYR A 12 10.87 -1.30 -8.31
N ASP A 13 10.15 -2.42 -8.33
CA ASP A 13 10.60 -3.69 -8.89
C ASP A 13 10.94 -3.55 -10.38
N ARG A 14 10.10 -2.80 -11.12
CA ARG A 14 10.27 -2.52 -12.54
C ARG A 14 11.25 -1.38 -12.84
N ALA A 15 11.73 -0.67 -11.80
CA ALA A 15 12.60 0.50 -11.93
C ALA A 15 12.05 1.55 -12.92
N THR A 16 10.77 1.85 -12.82
CA THR A 16 10.05 2.69 -13.80
C THR A 16 10.47 4.15 -13.78
N GLY A 17 11.14 4.60 -12.73
CA GLY A 17 11.50 6.00 -12.53
C GLY A 17 10.30 6.89 -12.20
N THR A 18 9.13 6.35 -11.87
CA THR A 18 7.99 7.15 -11.40
C THR A 18 8.29 7.84 -10.06
N ALA A 19 7.44 8.79 -9.65
CA ALA A 19 7.59 9.43 -8.34
C ALA A 19 7.58 8.40 -7.20
N ALA A 20 6.70 7.39 -7.28
CA ALA A 20 6.61 6.30 -6.32
C ALA A 20 7.88 5.43 -6.28
N ASP A 21 8.44 5.00 -7.43
CA ASP A 21 9.72 4.27 -7.47
C ASP A 21 10.85 5.10 -6.81
N ARG A 22 11.02 6.35 -7.23
CA ARG A 22 12.08 7.21 -6.68
C ARG A 22 11.91 7.43 -5.18
N ARG A 23 10.67 7.64 -4.72
CA ARG A 23 10.36 7.81 -3.29
C ARG A 23 10.66 6.54 -2.50
N LEU A 24 10.22 5.38 -2.99
CA LEU A 24 10.44 4.10 -2.33
C LEU A 24 11.94 3.76 -2.25
N ARG A 25 12.69 3.99 -3.34
CA ARG A 25 14.16 3.85 -3.36
C ARG A 25 14.84 4.74 -2.33
N ALA A 26 14.41 5.99 -2.19
CA ALA A 26 14.94 6.90 -1.20
C ALA A 26 14.67 6.37 0.22
N LEU A 27 13.42 5.97 0.52
CA LEU A 27 13.03 5.44 1.83
C LEU A 27 13.83 4.19 2.23
N ILE A 28 14.08 3.27 1.29
CA ILE A 28 14.92 2.08 1.49
C ILE A 28 16.37 2.47 1.82
N THR A 29 16.90 3.51 1.16
CA THR A 29 18.30 3.91 1.29
C THR A 29 18.56 4.67 2.59
N THR A 30 17.59 5.47 3.04
CA THR A 30 17.74 6.33 4.22
C THR A 30 17.37 5.66 5.54
N ASP A 31 16.99 4.38 5.51
CA ASP A 31 16.45 3.66 6.69
C ASP A 31 15.31 4.44 7.37
N ALA A 32 14.51 5.14 6.55
CA ALA A 32 13.38 5.92 7.03
C ALA A 32 12.25 4.99 7.50
N GLU A 33 11.20 5.56 8.08
CA GLU A 33 10.00 4.85 8.60
C GLU A 33 9.14 4.18 7.50
N LEU A 34 9.75 3.40 6.60
CA LEU A 34 9.11 2.59 5.58
C LEU A 34 8.48 1.35 6.23
N ALA A 35 7.21 1.17 5.93
CA ALA A 35 6.41 0.12 6.48
C ALA A 35 5.72 -0.71 5.40
N VAL A 36 5.38 -1.94 5.76
CA VAL A 36 4.64 -2.91 4.96
C VAL A 36 3.56 -3.55 5.85
N SER A 37 2.57 -4.19 5.24
CA SER A 37 1.56 -5.00 5.94
C SER A 37 1.49 -6.39 5.32
N GLU A 38 0.94 -7.37 6.05
CA GLU A 38 0.75 -8.72 5.54
C GLU A 38 0.06 -8.79 4.15
N PRO A 39 -1.03 -8.05 3.86
CA PRO A 39 -1.64 -8.08 2.53
C PRO A 39 -0.70 -7.56 1.43
N VAL A 40 0.05 -6.48 1.68
CA VAL A 40 1.05 -5.96 0.73
C VAL A 40 2.15 -7.00 0.48
N ILE A 41 2.67 -7.63 1.54
CA ILE A 41 3.68 -8.68 1.41
C ILE A 41 3.15 -9.82 0.55
N ALA A 42 1.92 -10.27 0.80
CA ALA A 42 1.30 -11.35 0.05
C ALA A 42 1.17 -11.02 -1.44
N GLU A 43 0.67 -9.83 -1.78
CA GLU A 43 0.50 -9.41 -3.18
C GLU A 43 1.84 -9.25 -3.90
N VAL A 44 2.83 -8.59 -3.29
CA VAL A 44 4.14 -8.36 -3.91
C VAL A 44 4.87 -9.68 -4.16
N VAL A 45 4.87 -10.58 -3.18
CA VAL A 45 5.49 -11.91 -3.31
C VAL A 45 4.77 -12.75 -4.35
N ALA A 46 3.43 -12.78 -4.33
CA ALA A 46 2.64 -13.56 -5.29
C ALA A 46 2.77 -13.02 -6.72
N GLY A 47 3.06 -11.73 -6.88
CA GLY A 47 3.32 -11.09 -8.17
C GLY A 47 4.74 -11.28 -8.72
N ALA A 48 5.64 -11.94 -7.98
CA ALA A 48 7.00 -12.18 -8.45
C ALA A 48 7.02 -13.12 -9.66
N ARG A 49 7.85 -12.78 -10.65
CA ARG A 49 7.94 -13.52 -11.92
C ARG A 49 8.64 -14.89 -11.83
N ASP A 50 9.48 -15.08 -10.81
CA ASP A 50 10.29 -16.27 -10.58
C ASP A 50 10.67 -16.38 -9.09
N ASP A 51 11.05 -17.58 -8.64
CA ASP A 51 11.39 -17.88 -7.24
C ASP A 51 12.57 -17.05 -6.73
N ARG A 52 13.53 -16.72 -7.59
CA ARG A 52 14.68 -15.89 -7.20
C ARG A 52 14.20 -14.48 -6.87
N ARG A 53 13.33 -13.92 -7.70
CA ARG A 53 12.80 -12.58 -7.49
C ARG A 53 11.86 -12.53 -6.29
N GLU A 54 11.06 -13.58 -6.09
CA GLU A 54 10.25 -13.76 -4.88
C GLU A 54 11.12 -13.68 -3.63
N HIS A 55 12.21 -14.44 -3.60
CA HIS A 55 13.11 -14.47 -2.46
C HIS A 55 13.76 -13.10 -2.19
N ASP A 56 14.22 -12.42 -3.24
CA ASP A 56 14.82 -11.09 -3.14
C ASP A 56 13.82 -10.05 -2.62
N LEU A 57 12.57 -10.06 -3.12
CA LEU A 57 11.51 -9.18 -2.66
C LEU A 57 11.14 -9.48 -1.20
N ARG A 58 10.97 -10.75 -0.83
CA ARG A 58 10.67 -11.14 0.55
C ARG A 58 11.75 -10.66 1.51
N ARG A 59 13.02 -10.84 1.17
CA ARG A 59 14.15 -10.37 1.99
C ARG A 59 14.18 -8.86 2.17
N LEU A 60 13.73 -8.11 1.17
CA LEU A 60 13.63 -6.65 1.27
C LEU A 60 12.46 -6.24 2.17
N LEU A 61 11.28 -6.81 1.93
CA LEU A 61 10.04 -6.51 2.67
C LEU A 61 10.17 -6.83 4.17
N THR A 62 10.84 -7.93 4.53
CA THR A 62 11.01 -8.32 5.95
C THR A 62 11.96 -7.41 6.74
N ARG A 63 12.66 -6.49 6.08
CA ARG A 63 13.47 -5.45 6.74
C ARG A 63 12.65 -4.21 7.09
N CYS A 64 11.50 -4.01 6.46
CA CYS A 64 10.62 -2.89 6.72
C CYS A 64 9.85 -3.08 8.03
N VAL A 65 9.33 -1.98 8.58
CA VAL A 65 8.43 -2.04 9.75
C VAL A 65 7.15 -2.76 9.34
N LEU A 66 6.78 -3.81 10.06
CA LEU A 66 5.55 -4.55 9.79
C LEU A 66 4.37 -3.94 10.57
N LEU A 67 3.48 -3.26 9.85
CA LEU A 67 2.17 -2.85 10.37
C LEU A 67 1.24 -4.05 10.34
N ARG A 68 1.18 -4.74 11.47
CA ARG A 68 0.36 -5.94 11.66
C ARG A 68 -1.10 -5.67 11.31
N CYS A 69 -1.64 -6.47 10.41
CA CYS A 69 -3.08 -6.60 10.17
C CYS A 69 -3.74 -7.31 11.36
N ASP A 70 -4.77 -6.70 11.92
CA ASP A 70 -5.66 -7.31 12.90
C ASP A 70 -6.89 -7.83 12.15
N ALA A 71 -7.05 -9.15 12.13
CA ALA A 71 -8.09 -9.78 11.32
C ALA A 71 -9.52 -9.36 11.72
N ALA A 72 -9.77 -9.10 13.00
CA ALA A 72 -11.10 -8.72 13.47
C ALA A 72 -11.38 -7.23 13.17
N VAL A 73 -10.37 -6.38 13.38
CA VAL A 73 -10.53 -4.93 13.21
C VAL A 73 -10.46 -4.52 11.74
N ASP A 74 -9.47 -5.00 11.01
CA ASP A 74 -9.19 -4.46 9.67
C ASP A 74 -10.09 -5.03 8.58
N PHE A 75 -10.61 -6.25 8.74
CA PHE A 75 -11.59 -6.78 7.78
C PHE A 75 -12.98 -6.15 7.99
N ASP A 76 -13.39 -5.90 9.23
CA ASP A 76 -14.62 -5.14 9.50
C ASP A 76 -14.46 -3.68 9.04
N GLY A 77 -13.31 -3.06 9.33
CA GLY A 77 -12.93 -1.75 8.82
C GLY A 77 -12.97 -1.69 7.28
N ALA A 78 -12.37 -2.65 6.60
CA ALA A 78 -12.39 -2.76 5.15
C ALA A 78 -13.81 -2.86 4.59
N ALA A 79 -14.69 -3.66 5.20
CA ALA A 79 -16.08 -3.77 4.78
C ALA A 79 -16.83 -2.43 4.92
N ARG A 80 -16.56 -1.68 5.98
CA ARG A 80 -17.12 -0.33 6.19
C ARG A 80 -16.60 0.64 5.12
N ILE A 81 -15.29 0.73 4.94
CA ILE A 81 -14.63 1.57 3.92
C ILE A 81 -15.19 1.28 2.53
N TYR A 82 -15.28 0.00 2.16
CA TYR A 82 -15.81 -0.42 0.85
C TYR A 82 -17.25 0.05 0.65
N ARG A 83 -18.11 -0.10 1.66
CA ARG A 83 -19.51 0.34 1.60
C ARG A 83 -19.65 1.85 1.56
N GLU A 84 -18.83 2.58 2.30
CA GLU A 84 -18.78 4.04 2.29
C GLU A 84 -18.35 4.57 0.92
N CYS A 85 -17.27 4.01 0.34
CA CYS A 85 -16.84 4.33 -1.01
C CYS A 85 -17.98 4.12 -2.01
N ARG A 86 -18.61 2.94 -1.98
CA ARG A 86 -19.72 2.60 -2.90
C ARG A 86 -20.89 3.57 -2.80
N ARG A 87 -21.23 4.02 -1.59
CA ARG A 87 -22.28 5.03 -1.36
C ARG A 87 -21.88 6.40 -1.92
N ALA A 88 -20.60 6.72 -1.91
CA ALA A 88 -20.04 7.95 -2.48
C ALA A 88 -19.77 7.87 -4.00
N GLY A 89 -20.13 6.76 -4.67
CA GLY A 89 -19.89 6.56 -6.10
C GLY A 89 -18.47 6.13 -6.46
N VAL A 90 -17.61 5.87 -5.47
CA VAL A 90 -16.27 5.31 -5.64
C VAL A 90 -16.33 3.79 -5.48
N THR A 91 -15.83 3.04 -6.45
CA THR A 91 -15.74 1.57 -6.31
C THR A 91 -14.28 1.16 -6.18
N PRO A 92 -13.82 0.77 -4.97
CA PRO A 92 -12.51 0.16 -4.80
C PRO A 92 -12.35 -1.08 -5.70
N ARG A 93 -11.14 -1.37 -6.18
CA ARG A 93 -10.89 -2.53 -7.06
C ARG A 93 -11.15 -3.85 -6.34
N GLY A 94 -10.86 -3.89 -5.05
CA GLY A 94 -11.07 -5.06 -4.22
C GLY A 94 -11.14 -4.74 -2.74
N LEU A 95 -11.60 -5.72 -1.96
CA LEU A 95 -11.67 -5.60 -0.51
C LEU A 95 -10.26 -5.53 0.12
N LEU A 96 -9.26 -6.13 -0.52
CA LEU A 96 -7.88 -6.14 -0.01
C LEU A 96 -7.25 -4.73 0.02
N ASP A 97 -7.51 -3.91 -1.00
CA ASP A 97 -7.16 -2.47 -0.99
C ASP A 97 -7.78 -1.79 0.26
N CYS A 98 -9.03 -2.12 0.59
CA CYS A 98 -9.71 -1.56 1.77
C CYS A 98 -9.12 -2.09 3.09
N VAL A 99 -8.58 -3.32 3.12
CA VAL A 99 -7.84 -3.84 4.28
C VAL A 99 -6.54 -3.06 4.46
N ILE A 100 -5.79 -2.82 3.39
CA ILE A 100 -4.56 -2.00 3.44
C ILE A 100 -4.88 -0.60 3.96
N VAL A 101 -5.96 0.03 3.49
CA VAL A 101 -6.44 1.32 4.00
C VAL A 101 -6.83 1.25 5.48
N SER A 102 -7.53 0.20 5.92
CA SER A 102 -7.88 0.04 7.33
C SER A 102 -6.64 -0.08 8.22
N VAL A 103 -5.64 -0.86 7.79
CA VAL A 103 -4.35 -0.97 8.48
C VAL A 103 -3.67 0.40 8.55
N ALA A 104 -3.59 1.13 7.44
CA ALA A 104 -2.98 2.46 7.40
C ALA A 104 -3.65 3.43 8.39
N LEU A 105 -4.98 3.49 8.37
CA LEU A 105 -5.76 4.36 9.26
C LEU A 105 -5.55 4.00 10.73
N ARG A 106 -5.57 2.70 11.07
CA ARG A 106 -5.41 2.23 12.46
C ARG A 106 -4.01 2.51 13.02
N HIS A 107 -2.98 2.46 12.17
CA HIS A 107 -1.60 2.74 12.56
C HIS A 107 -1.19 4.21 12.33
N GLY A 108 -2.08 5.06 11.80
CA GLY A 108 -1.77 6.45 11.49
C GLY A 108 -0.65 6.62 10.47
N ALA A 109 -0.58 5.73 9.47
CA ALA A 109 0.45 5.74 8.45
C ALA A 109 -0.03 6.43 7.17
N ASP A 110 0.84 7.22 6.55
CA ASP A 110 0.63 7.73 5.20
C ASP A 110 0.84 6.61 4.19
N VAL A 111 0.05 6.56 3.12
CA VAL A 111 0.20 5.54 2.08
C VAL A 111 0.96 6.08 0.88
N LEU A 112 2.00 5.35 0.47
CA LEU A 112 2.69 5.57 -0.81
C LEU A 112 2.16 4.59 -1.84
N ALA A 113 1.51 5.09 -2.90
CA ALA A 113 0.90 4.24 -3.93
C ALA A 113 1.09 4.81 -5.34
N HIS A 114 1.22 3.92 -6.33
CA HIS A 114 1.11 4.25 -7.75
C HIS A 114 -0.21 3.73 -8.34
N ASP A 115 -1.29 3.94 -7.59
CA ASP A 115 -2.63 3.49 -7.95
C ASP A 115 -3.65 4.59 -7.71
N ALA A 116 -4.36 4.98 -8.77
CA ALA A 116 -5.38 6.03 -8.70
C ALA A 116 -6.60 5.61 -7.87
N ASP A 117 -6.82 4.30 -7.63
CA ASP A 117 -7.93 3.83 -6.79
C ASP A 117 -7.74 4.22 -5.32
N LEU A 118 -6.53 4.12 -4.77
CA LEU A 118 -6.25 4.57 -3.41
C LEU A 118 -6.48 6.08 -3.25
N ALA A 119 -6.15 6.86 -4.29
CA ALA A 119 -6.45 8.29 -4.30
C ALA A 119 -7.95 8.59 -4.40
N ARG A 120 -8.74 7.76 -5.10
CA ARG A 120 -10.21 7.86 -5.07
C ARG A 120 -10.76 7.51 -3.68
N ILE A 121 -10.26 6.45 -3.03
CA ILE A 121 -10.67 6.06 -1.67
C ILE A 121 -10.38 7.18 -0.67
N ALA A 122 -9.22 7.84 -0.78
CA ALA A 122 -8.84 8.98 0.06
C ALA A 122 -9.77 10.21 -0.08
N THR A 123 -10.65 10.26 -1.08
CA THR A 123 -11.68 11.31 -1.16
C THR A 123 -12.90 11.02 -0.28
N VAL A 124 -13.05 9.77 0.20
CA VAL A 124 -14.21 9.30 0.97
C VAL A 124 -13.85 9.06 2.44
N VAL A 125 -12.66 8.55 2.71
CA VAL A 125 -12.17 8.24 4.07
C VAL A 125 -10.93 9.07 4.39
N PRO A 126 -10.57 9.30 5.67
CA PRO A 126 -9.47 10.18 6.07
C PRO A 126 -8.09 9.54 5.86
N LEU A 127 -7.85 8.96 4.69
CA LEU A 127 -6.59 8.35 4.30
C LEU A 127 -5.61 9.43 3.83
N SER A 128 -4.48 9.54 4.53
CA SER A 128 -3.35 10.36 4.08
C SER A 128 -2.53 9.62 3.03
N LEU A 129 -2.20 10.31 1.94
CA LEU A 129 -1.30 9.80 0.90
C LEU A 129 0.01 10.59 0.91
N ASP A 130 1.13 9.87 0.84
CA ASP A 130 2.46 10.47 0.61
C ASP A 130 2.44 11.31 -0.68
N GLU A 131 3.20 12.40 -0.68
CA GLU A 131 3.25 13.37 -1.79
C GLU A 131 3.64 12.74 -3.13
N ALA A 132 4.42 11.67 -3.12
CA ALA A 132 4.87 10.98 -4.33
C ALA A 132 3.84 9.97 -4.87
N SER A 133 2.69 9.83 -4.20
CA SER A 133 1.61 8.95 -4.66
C SER A 133 0.95 9.47 -5.93
N LEU A 134 0.48 8.56 -6.77
CA LEU A 134 -0.29 8.90 -7.97
C LEU A 134 -1.59 9.62 -7.57
N ARG A 135 -1.79 10.84 -8.06
CA ARG A 135 -3.00 11.63 -7.86
C ARG A 135 -3.90 11.50 -9.09
N PRO A 136 -5.23 11.51 -8.94
CA PRO A 136 -6.14 11.56 -10.09
C PRO A 136 -5.93 12.89 -10.83
N SER A 137 -5.89 12.79 -12.16
CA SER A 137 -5.89 13.92 -13.10
C SER A 137 -7.24 14.61 -13.17
#